data_AF-A0A926AVN5-F1
#
_entry.id   AF-A0A926AVN5-F1
#
_cell.length_a   1.000
_cell.length_b   1.000
_cell.length_c   1.000
_cell.angle_alpha   90.00
_cell.angle_beta   90.00
_cell.angle_gamma   90.00
#
_symmetry.space_group_name_H-M   'P 1'
#
loop_
_entity.id
_entity.type
_entity.pdbx_description
1 polymer ?
#
loop_
_entity_poly.entity_id
_entity_poly.type
_entity_poly.pdbx_seq_one_letter_code
_entity_poly.pdbx_strand_id
1 'polypeptide(L)'
;MPQFKYRARDFKGAAIEKTIEATTANDLRLRLREQGLYVLQVSEVRPAAFGGSFSLASIQLLLTSVKIRDKSVFARQLSALVNAGVSLVRSLSVLEEQTGNIKLKKFLGAIRFDVEQGTSL
;
A
#
# COMPACT_ATOMS: atom_id res chain seq x y z
N MET A 1 3.28 -11.19 -18.13
CA MET A 1 2.76 -12.56 -17.90
C MET A 1 2.60 -12.72 -16.40
N PRO A 2 1.48 -13.25 -15.89
CA PRO A 2 1.24 -13.33 -14.44
C PRO A 2 2.13 -14.39 -13.80
N GLN A 3 2.75 -14.04 -12.67
CA GLN A 3 3.52 -14.96 -11.85
C GLN A 3 2.60 -15.61 -10.81
N PHE A 4 2.72 -16.92 -10.64
CA PHE A 4 1.96 -17.67 -9.64
C PHE A 4 2.93 -18.31 -8.65
N LYS A 5 2.67 -18.12 -7.36
CA LYS A 5 3.37 -18.87 -6.31
C LYS A 5 2.55 -20.13 -6.04
N TYR A 6 3.16 -21.30 -6.22
CA TYR A 6 2.51 -22.57 -5.91
C TYR A 6 3.21 -23.28 -4.78
N ARG A 7 2.41 -23.93 -3.94
CA ARG A 7 2.85 -24.91 -2.94
C ARG A 7 2.35 -26.27 -3.38
N ALA A 8 3.27 -27.11 -3.84
CA ALA A 8 2.95 -28.48 -4.22
C ALA A 8 3.69 -29.46 -3.30
N ARG A 9 3.12 -30.64 -3.09
CA ARG A 9 3.71 -31.74 -2.34
C ARG A 9 4.14 -32.82 -3.33
N ASP A 10 5.40 -33.21 -3.23
CA ASP A 10 5.95 -34.35 -3.98
C ASP A 10 5.45 -35.67 -3.37
N PHE A 11 5.54 -36.77 -4.11
CA PHE A 11 5.17 -38.13 -3.68
C PHE A 11 5.93 -38.55 -2.40
N LYS A 12 7.10 -37.97 -2.16
CA LYS A 12 7.91 -38.16 -0.94
C LYS A 12 7.47 -37.31 0.27
N GLY A 13 6.35 -36.58 0.17
CA GLY A 13 5.79 -35.76 1.24
C GLY A 13 6.41 -34.37 1.43
N ALA A 14 7.50 -34.06 0.71
CA ALA A 14 8.17 -32.77 0.75
C ALA A 14 7.31 -31.68 0.09
N ALA A 15 7.08 -30.58 0.81
CA ALA A 15 6.40 -29.41 0.28
C ALA A 15 7.41 -28.53 -0.47
N ILE A 16 7.14 -28.27 -1.74
CA ILE A 16 7.94 -27.43 -2.62
C ILE A 16 7.15 -26.14 -2.87
N GLU A 17 7.73 -25.03 -2.44
CA GLU A 17 7.24 -23.69 -2.76
C GLU A 17 8.12 -23.08 -3.84
N LYS A 18 7.55 -22.86 -5.04
CA LYS A 18 8.24 -22.19 -6.15
C LYS A 18 7.29 -21.21 -6.81
N THR A 19 7.88 -20.19 -7.45
CA THR A 19 7.16 -19.27 -8.31
C THR A 19 7.34 -19.73 -9.75
N ILE A 20 6.25 -19.84 -10.49
CA ILE A 20 6.29 -20.16 -11.92
C ILE A 20 5.31 -19.27 -12.67
N GLU A 21 5.66 -18.96 -13.90
CA GLU A 21 4.83 -18.18 -14.80
C GLU A 21 3.78 -19.10 -15.44
N ALA A 22 2.52 -18.72 -15.35
CA ALA A 22 1.42 -19.44 -15.96
C ALA A 22 0.41 -18.46 -16.55
N THR A 23 -0.36 -18.90 -17.55
CA THR A 23 -1.37 -18.05 -18.19
C THR A 23 -2.65 -17.98 -17.35
N THR A 24 -2.94 -19.03 -16.57
CA THR A 24 -4.15 -19.12 -15.73
C THR A 24 -3.91 -20.09 -14.56
N ALA A 25 -4.58 -19.88 -13.42
CA ALA A 25 -4.47 -20.78 -12.26
C ALA A 25 -4.81 -22.25 -12.59
N ASN A 26 -5.73 -22.49 -13.54
CA ASN A 26 -6.08 -23.84 -14.01
C ASN A 26 -4.96 -24.48 -14.85
N ASP A 27 -4.31 -23.71 -15.73
CA ASP A 27 -3.15 -24.16 -16.52
C ASP A 27 -1.99 -24.52 -15.58
N LEU A 28 -1.75 -23.71 -14.55
CA LEU A 28 -0.77 -24.03 -13.52
C LEU A 28 -1.07 -25.36 -12.80
N ARG A 29 -2.33 -25.59 -12.40
CA ARG A 29 -2.72 -26.84 -11.72
C ARG A 29 -2.56 -28.05 -12.61
N LEU A 30 -2.88 -27.94 -13.90
CA LEU A 30 -2.72 -29.01 -14.85
C LEU A 30 -1.23 -29.37 -15.03
N ARG A 31 -0.37 -28.37 -15.27
CA ARG A 31 1.08 -28.57 -15.40
C ARG A 31 1.71 -29.20 -14.16
N LEU A 32 1.30 -28.76 -12.96
CA LEU A 32 1.80 -29.34 -11.72
C LEU A 32 1.32 -30.79 -11.52
N ARG A 33 0.10 -31.11 -11.96
CA ARG A 33 -0.43 -32.49 -11.93
C ARG A 33 0.28 -33.40 -12.95
N GLU A 34 0.57 -32.90 -14.15
CA GLU A 34 1.35 -33.61 -15.17
C GLU A 34 2.77 -33.91 -14.70
N GLN A 35 3.35 -33.04 -13.88
CA GLN A 35 4.65 -33.25 -13.22
C GLN A 35 4.59 -34.22 -12.02
N GLY A 36 3.44 -34.83 -11.74
CA GLY A 36 3.26 -35.77 -10.63
C GLY A 36 3.23 -35.10 -9.24
N LEU A 37 3.10 -33.77 -9.18
CA LEU A 37 3.08 -33.00 -7.95
C LEU A 37 1.64 -32.76 -7.47
N TYR A 38 1.36 -33.03 -6.20
CA TYR A 38 0.06 -32.74 -5.60
C TYR A 38 -0.03 -31.27 -5.20
N VAL A 39 -0.87 -30.51 -5.89
CA VAL A 39 -1.06 -29.09 -5.62
C VAL A 39 -1.86 -28.89 -4.33
N LEU A 40 -1.20 -28.41 -3.27
CA LEU A 40 -1.85 -28.09 -2.00
C LEU A 40 -2.48 -26.70 -2.06
N GLN A 41 -1.78 -25.73 -2.65
CA GLN A 41 -2.25 -24.34 -2.71
C GLN A 41 -1.66 -23.63 -3.93
N VAL A 42 -2.52 -22.94 -4.70
CA VAL A 42 -2.13 -22.03 -5.77
C VAL A 42 -2.52 -20.63 -5.35
N SER A 43 -1.53 -19.73 -5.26
CA SER A 43 -1.77 -18.32 -5.01
C SER A 43 -1.26 -17.53 -6.22
N GLU A 44 -2.19 -16.87 -6.90
CA GLU A 44 -1.86 -15.95 -7.98
C GLU A 44 -1.19 -14.71 -7.39
N VAL A 45 0.06 -14.43 -7.81
CA VAL A 45 0.72 -13.17 -7.48
C VAL A 45 0.19 -12.13 -8.47
N ARG A 46 -1.05 -11.68 -8.25
CA ARG A 46 -1.52 -10.46 -8.89
C ARG A 46 -0.73 -9.30 -8.29
N PRO A 47 -0.13 -8.40 -9.10
CA PRO A 47 0.32 -7.12 -8.57
C PRO A 47 -0.90 -6.48 -7.90
N ALA A 48 -0.79 -6.28 -6.60
CA ALA A 48 -1.91 -6.04 -5.71
C ALA A 48 -2.58 -4.67 -5.97
N ALA A 49 -3.46 -4.61 -6.97
CA ALA A 49 -4.59 -3.72 -6.92
C ALA A 49 -5.64 -4.37 -6.01
N PHE A 50 -5.74 -3.88 -4.78
CA PHE A 50 -6.89 -4.13 -3.90
C PHE A 50 -7.01 -5.57 -3.32
N GLY A 51 -6.11 -5.94 -2.39
CA GLY A 51 -6.27 -7.20 -1.66
C GLY A 51 -5.23 -7.46 -0.57
N GLY A 52 -5.49 -6.99 0.65
CA GLY A 52 -5.21 -7.78 1.85
C GLY A 52 -3.77 -8.04 2.29
N SER A 53 -2.77 -7.21 1.95
CA SER A 53 -1.51 -7.22 2.70
C SER A 53 -1.66 -6.32 3.93
N PHE A 54 -1.92 -6.92 5.09
CA PHE A 54 -1.75 -6.26 6.39
C PHE A 54 -0.25 -5.95 6.59
N SER A 55 0.23 -4.90 5.92
CA SER A 55 1.52 -4.30 6.25
C SER A 55 1.41 -3.71 7.65
N LEU A 56 2.48 -3.82 8.44
CA LEU A 56 2.59 -3.12 9.73
C LEU A 56 2.28 -1.62 9.58
N ALA A 57 2.58 -1.04 8.41
CA ALA A 57 2.19 0.31 8.05
C ALA A 57 0.67 0.50 7.98
N SER A 58 -0.09 -0.46 7.45
CA SER A 58 -1.56 -0.41 7.40
C SER A 58 -2.16 -0.46 8.80
N ILE A 59 -1.65 -1.36 9.66
CA ILE A 59 -2.11 -1.54 11.04
C ILE A 59 -1.82 -0.28 11.87
N GLN A 60 -0.60 0.26 11.74
CA GLN A 60 -0.21 1.52 12.38
C GLN A 60 -1.11 2.67 11.91
N LEU A 61 -1.49 2.67 10.63
CA LEU A 61 -2.43 3.66 10.09
C LEU A 61 -3.87 3.40 10.47
N LEU A 62 -4.27 2.26 10.99
CA LEU A 62 -5.61 2.10 11.58
C LEU A 62 -5.60 2.63 13.02
N LEU A 63 -4.55 2.30 13.78
CA LEU A 63 -4.40 2.63 15.21
C LEU A 63 -4.04 4.08 15.50
N THR A 64 -3.29 4.75 14.63
CA THR A 64 -2.88 6.14 14.86
C THR A 64 -4.11 7.04 14.72
N SER A 65 -4.51 7.85 15.70
CA SER A 65 -5.60 8.83 15.53
C SER A 65 -5.05 10.25 15.42
N VAL A 66 -5.73 11.14 14.71
CA VAL A 66 -5.36 12.56 14.65
C VAL A 66 -5.93 13.26 15.88
N LYS A 67 -5.05 13.66 16.81
CA LYS A 67 -5.46 14.34 18.05
C LYS A 67 -5.90 15.77 17.75
N ILE A 68 -6.75 16.32 18.61
CA ILE A 68 -7.22 17.73 18.52
C ILE A 68 -6.03 18.70 18.52
N ARG A 69 -5.00 18.42 19.32
CA ARG A 69 -3.76 19.21 19.38
C ARG A 69 -3.06 19.27 18.02
N ASP A 70 -2.96 18.15 17.30
CA ASP A 70 -2.31 18.09 15.98
C ASP A 70 -3.05 18.98 14.97
N LYS A 71 -4.39 18.96 15.00
CA LYS A 71 -5.23 19.82 14.14
C LYS A 71 -5.04 21.31 14.43
N SER A 72 -4.99 21.67 15.72
CA SER A 72 -4.79 23.07 16.14
C SER A 72 -3.41 23.61 15.74
N VAL A 73 -2.36 22.79 15.92
CA VAL A 73 -1.00 23.15 15.51
C VAL A 73 -0.92 23.30 13.99
N PHE A 74 -1.47 22.35 13.24
CA PHE A 74 -1.56 22.40 11.78
C PHE A 74 -2.23 23.69 11.29
N ALA A 75 -3.43 24.01 11.81
CA ALA A 75 -4.17 25.20 11.38
C ALA A 75 -3.40 26.51 11.66
N ARG A 76 -2.73 26.60 12.82
CA ARG A 76 -1.92 27.77 13.18
C ARG A 76 -0.70 27.91 12.27
N GLN A 77 0.00 26.82 11.99
CA GLN A 77 1.18 26.83 11.12
C GLN A 77 0.81 27.14 9.66
N LEU A 78 -0.29 26.55 9.17
CA LEU A 78 -0.82 26.86 7.84
C LEU A 78 -1.19 28.33 7.72
N SER A 79 -1.91 28.86 8.71
CA SER A 79 -2.28 30.28 8.73
C SER A 79 -1.04 31.18 8.73
N ALA A 80 -0.02 30.86 9.54
CA ALA A 80 1.22 31.64 9.57
C ALA A 80 1.95 31.65 8.21
N LEU A 81 2.03 30.50 7.53
CA LEU A 81 2.68 30.40 6.21
C LEU A 81 1.90 31.13 5.12
N VAL A 82 0.57 30.97 5.10
CA VAL A 82 -0.29 31.67 4.14
C VAL A 82 -0.26 33.18 4.36
N ASN A 83 -0.31 33.64 5.61
CA ASN A 83 -0.20 35.06 5.94
C ASN A 83 1.18 35.65 5.60
N ALA A 84 2.23 34.83 5.64
CA ALA A 84 3.57 35.21 5.21
C ALA A 84 3.73 35.23 3.67
N GLY A 85 2.67 34.95 2.91
CA GLY A 85 2.69 34.96 1.44
C GLY A 85 3.35 33.71 0.83
N VAL A 86 3.56 32.65 1.61
CA VAL A 86 4.07 31.38 1.08
C VAL A 86 3.00 30.73 0.22
N SER A 87 3.40 30.17 -0.92
CA SER A 87 2.46 29.45 -1.79
C SER A 87 1.84 28.26 -1.06
N LEU A 88 0.55 28.03 -1.28
CA LEU A 88 -0.23 27.02 -0.57
C LEU A 88 0.35 25.60 -0.73
N VAL A 89 0.80 25.25 -1.94
CA VAL A 89 1.49 23.97 -2.22
C VAL A 89 2.76 23.85 -1.38
N ARG A 90 3.55 24.93 -1.27
CA ARG A 90 4.77 24.92 -0.46
C ARG A 90 4.44 24.85 1.02
N SER A 91 3.41 25.54 1.49
CA SER A 91 2.94 25.45 2.88
C SER A 91 2.53 24.02 3.24
N LEU A 92 1.77 23.35 2.37
CA LEU A 92 1.36 21.95 2.57
C LEU A 92 2.56 21.00 2.61
N SER A 93 3.55 21.18 1.73
CA SER A 93 4.80 20.39 1.73
C SER A 93 5.59 20.56 3.04
N VAL A 94 5.73 21.79 3.55
CA VAL A 94 6.42 22.04 4.82
C VAL A 94 5.67 21.40 5.99
N LEU A 95 4.33 21.51 6.01
CA LEU A 95 3.49 20.92 7.06
C LEU A 95 3.51 19.39 7.04
N GLU A 96 3.58 18.79 5.85
CA GLU A 96 3.73 17.35 5.67
C GLU A 96 5.05 16.83 6.28
N GLU A 97 6.15 17.57 6.10
CA GLU A 97 7.46 17.24 6.66
C GLU A 97 7.51 17.40 8.18
N GLN A 98 6.88 18.45 8.72
CA GLN A 98 6.87 18.78 10.15
C GLN A 98 5.88 17.95 10.98
N THR A 99 4.92 17.30 10.32
CA THR A 99 3.91 16.49 10.99
C THR A 99 4.49 15.16 11.48
N GLY A 100 4.49 14.95 12.80
CA GLY A 100 4.86 13.65 13.39
C GLY A 100 3.78 12.56 13.27
N ASN A 101 2.52 12.96 13.02
CA ASN A 101 1.40 12.02 12.90
C ASN A 101 1.32 11.41 11.49
N ILE A 102 1.59 10.11 11.39
CA ILE A 102 1.65 9.38 10.11
C ILE A 102 0.31 9.48 9.33
N LYS A 103 -0.85 9.47 10.01
CA LYS A 103 -2.15 9.65 9.34
C LYS A 103 -2.27 11.03 8.72
N LEU A 104 -1.96 12.05 9.49
CA LEU A 104 -2.08 13.43 9.04
C LEU A 104 -1.08 13.71 7.91
N LYS A 105 0.14 13.16 7.99
CA LYS A 105 1.13 13.24 6.92
C LYS A 105 0.61 12.67 5.60
N LYS A 106 0.03 11.46 5.61
CA LYS A 106 -0.56 10.88 4.39
C LYS A 106 -1.68 11.73 3.82
N PHE A 107 -2.53 12.27 4.68
CA PHE A 107 -3.65 13.12 4.27
C PHE A 107 -3.15 14.43 3.64
N LEU A 108 -2.11 15.04 4.20
CA LEU A 108 -1.48 16.23 3.64
C LEU A 108 -0.83 15.98 2.28
N GLY A 109 -0.17 14.83 2.10
CA GLY A 109 0.39 14.43 0.81
C GLY A 109 -0.68 14.28 -0.27
N ALA A 110 -1.84 13.69 0.08
CA ALA A 110 -2.98 13.59 -0.83
C ALA A 110 -3.55 14.97 -1.20
N ILE A 111 -3.81 15.83 -0.20
CA ILE A 111 -4.31 17.19 -0.46
C ILE A 111 -3.33 17.98 -1.32
N ARG A 112 -2.02 17.91 -1.01
CA ARG A 112 -0.99 18.60 -1.79
C ARG A 112 -1.05 18.18 -3.26
N PHE A 113 -1.17 16.88 -3.52
CA PHE A 113 -1.27 16.35 -4.87
C PHE A 113 -2.55 16.82 -5.57
N ASP A 114 -3.69 16.81 -4.89
CA ASP A 114 -4.96 17.30 -5.44
C ASP A 114 -4.89 18.80 -5.79
N VAL A 115 -4.24 19.60 -4.94
CA VAL A 115 -4.02 21.04 -5.15
C VAL A 115 -3.02 21.29 -6.29
N GLU A 116 -1.95 20.51 -6.38
CA GLU A 116 -1.00 20.56 -7.50
C GLU A 116 -1.69 20.26 -8.84
N GLN A 117 -2.73 19.42 -8.81
CA GLN A 117 -3.57 19.14 -9.99
C GLN A 117 -4.63 20.21 -10.29
N GLY A 118 -4.73 21.27 -9.47
CA GLY A 118 -5.68 22.36 -9.66
C GLY A 118 -7.08 22.07 -9.10
N THR A 119 -7.23 21.05 -8.25
CA THR A 119 -8.48 20.83 -7.51
C THR A 119 -8.63 21.94 -6.45
N SER A 120 -9.76 22.64 -6.46
CA SER A 120 -10.02 23.68 -5.45
C SER A 120 -10.12 23.06 -4.05
N LEU A 121 -9.45 23.68 -3.08
CA LEU A 121 -9.53 23.39 -1.65
C LEU A 121 -10.87 23.80 -1.04
#